data_AF-A0A850SP68-F1
#
_entry.id   AF-A0A850SP68-F1
#
_cell.length_a   1.000
_cell.length_b   1.000
_cell.length_c   1.000
_cell.angle_alpha   90.00
_cell.angle_beta   90.00
_cell.angle_gamma   90.00
#
_symmetry.space_group_name_H-M   'P 1'
#
loop_
_entity.id
_entity.type
_entity.pdbx_description
1 polymer ?
#
loop_
_entity_poly.entity_id
_entity_poly.type
_entity_poly.pdbx_seq_one_letter_code
_entity_poly.pdbx_strand_id
1 'polypeptide(L)'
;MRALFSFDIGPNILLEEWERLYAHSDARFFLSPAWIENWLAGIPPRVEVGCVRVYDDLRGVFALGLVGVAPRRSFATPQEARLHETGVESFDKVYLEYNDILVARDAPKGARETAVAAIVEALPHVDDFVFRNASPELVLAVDEIAERRKFSVRSLLLQPTYNINLRRPGLHTVMEG
;
A
#
# COMPACT_ATOMS: atom_id res chain seq x y z
N MET A 1 15.52 -14.05 -7.27
CA MET A 1 14.22 -13.39 -7.51
C MET A 1 14.42 -12.12 -8.31
N ARG A 2 13.40 -11.68 -9.03
CA ARG A 2 13.38 -10.42 -9.81
C ARG A 2 12.14 -9.63 -9.43
N ALA A 3 12.16 -8.33 -9.70
CA ALA A 3 10.97 -7.50 -9.59
C ALA A 3 10.79 -6.62 -10.82
N LEU A 4 9.53 -6.32 -11.12
CA LEU A 4 9.12 -5.40 -12.16
C LEU A 4 8.11 -4.42 -11.58
N PHE A 5 8.38 -3.13 -11.77
CA PHE A 5 7.41 -2.07 -11.52
C PHE A 5 6.87 -1.54 -12.86
N SER A 6 5.56 -1.34 -12.96
CA SER A 6 4.91 -0.82 -14.17
C SER A 6 3.65 -0.02 -13.85
N PHE A 7 3.42 1.06 -14.60
CA PHE A 7 2.14 1.79 -14.61
C PHE A 7 1.10 1.17 -15.55
N ASP A 8 1.54 0.36 -16.53
CA ASP A 8 0.63 -0.51 -17.26
C ASP A 8 0.34 -1.74 -16.40
N ILE A 9 -0.69 -1.62 -15.57
CA ILE A 9 -0.99 -2.61 -14.53
C ILE A 9 -1.87 -3.77 -15.02
N GLY A 10 -2.61 -3.58 -16.13
CA GLY A 10 -3.58 -4.56 -16.65
C GLY A 10 -4.58 -5.05 -15.58
N PRO A 11 -5.61 -4.26 -15.21
CA PRO A 11 -6.41 -4.47 -13.99
C PRO A 11 -7.00 -5.88 -13.83
N ASN A 12 -7.49 -6.49 -14.91
CA ASN A 12 -8.05 -7.85 -14.85
C ASN A 12 -6.98 -8.89 -14.51
N ILE A 13 -5.83 -8.82 -15.18
CA ILE A 13 -4.70 -9.73 -14.94
C ILE A 13 -4.15 -9.52 -13.52
N LEU A 14 -4.03 -8.26 -13.11
CA LEU A 14 -3.61 -7.90 -11.75
C LEU A 14 -4.53 -8.53 -10.70
N LEU A 15 -5.85 -8.42 -10.85
CA LEU A 15 -6.80 -8.96 -9.88
C LEU A 15 -6.74 -10.49 -9.82
N GLU A 16 -6.56 -11.17 -10.95
CA GLU A 16 -6.34 -12.63 -10.98
C GLU A 16 -5.05 -13.05 -10.26
N GLU A 17 -3.95 -12.30 -10.48
CA GLU A 17 -2.69 -12.51 -9.75
C GLU A 17 -2.86 -12.25 -8.26
N TRP A 18 -3.58 -11.19 -7.91
CA TRP A 18 -3.83 -10.77 -6.53
C TRP A 18 -4.66 -11.79 -5.77
N GLU A 19 -5.75 -12.28 -6.36
CA GLU A 19 -6.62 -13.30 -5.76
C GLU A 19 -5.86 -14.60 -5.51
N ARG A 20 -5.11 -15.07 -6.50
CA ARG A 20 -4.28 -16.27 -6.38
C ARG A 20 -3.24 -16.13 -5.27
N LEU A 21 -2.57 -14.99 -5.21
CA LEU A 21 -1.53 -14.72 -4.21
C LEU A 21 -2.14 -14.56 -2.82
N TYR A 22 -3.26 -13.85 -2.70
CA TYR A 22 -3.97 -13.63 -1.44
C TYR A 22 -4.37 -14.96 -0.79
N ALA A 23 -4.89 -15.90 -1.58
CA ALA A 23 -5.26 -17.25 -1.12
C ALA A 23 -4.10 -18.04 -0.50
N HIS A 24 -2.84 -17.68 -0.81
CA HIS A 24 -1.63 -18.33 -0.30
C HIS A 24 -0.84 -17.44 0.68
N SER A 25 -1.41 -16.33 1.12
CA SER A 25 -0.77 -15.37 2.02
C SER A 25 -1.31 -15.47 3.45
N ASP A 26 -0.69 -14.72 4.37
CA ASP A 26 -1.25 -14.41 5.70
C ASP A 26 -1.82 -12.98 5.75
N ALA A 27 -2.15 -12.42 4.58
CA ALA A 27 -2.53 -11.02 4.44
C ALA A 27 -3.86 -10.70 5.13
N ARG A 28 -3.96 -9.45 5.58
CA ARG A 28 -5.14 -8.94 6.28
C ARG A 28 -6.22 -8.45 5.30
N PHE A 29 -7.39 -8.12 5.82
CA PHE A 29 -8.58 -7.72 5.04
C PHE A 29 -8.31 -6.61 4.02
N PHE A 30 -7.49 -5.62 4.36
CA PHE A 30 -7.15 -4.49 3.50
C PHE A 30 -6.27 -4.83 2.29
N LEU A 31 -5.83 -6.09 2.17
CA LEU A 31 -5.18 -6.61 0.97
C LEU A 31 -6.08 -7.66 0.26
N SER A 32 -7.34 -7.80 0.69
CA SER A 32 -8.27 -8.75 0.07
C SER A 32 -8.60 -8.34 -1.37
N PRO A 33 -8.89 -9.31 -2.26
CA PRO A 33 -9.22 -9.01 -3.66
C PRO A 33 -10.38 -8.02 -3.80
N ALA A 34 -11.45 -8.20 -3.01
CA ALA A 34 -12.60 -7.30 -3.00
C ALA A 34 -12.22 -5.88 -2.55
N TRP A 35 -11.31 -5.72 -1.59
CA TRP A 35 -10.83 -4.40 -1.19
C TRP A 35 -10.06 -3.72 -2.34
N ILE A 36 -9.13 -4.46 -2.95
CA ILE A 36 -8.26 -3.93 -4.01
C ILE A 36 -9.04 -3.62 -5.29
N GLU A 37 -10.01 -4.46 -5.66
CA GLU A 37 -10.93 -4.20 -6.77
C GLU A 37 -11.71 -2.89 -6.56
N ASN A 38 -12.30 -2.70 -5.37
CA ASN A 38 -13.02 -1.47 -5.04
C ASN A 38 -12.09 -0.26 -4.99
N TRP A 39 -10.88 -0.42 -4.44
CA TRP A 39 -9.87 0.64 -4.41
C TRP A 39 -9.51 1.08 -5.83
N LEU A 40 -9.21 0.12 -6.73
CA LEU A 40 -8.91 0.39 -8.14
C LEU A 40 -10.08 1.08 -8.87
N ALA A 41 -11.31 0.61 -8.66
CA ALA A 41 -12.50 1.19 -9.26
C ALA A 41 -12.79 2.64 -8.79
N GLY A 42 -12.31 3.00 -7.59
CA GLY A 42 -12.50 4.31 -6.99
C GLY A 42 -11.40 5.33 -7.28
N ILE A 43 -10.32 4.96 -7.97
CA ILE A 43 -9.16 5.83 -8.18
C ILE A 43 -9.57 7.16 -8.84
N PRO A 44 -9.19 8.32 -8.28
CA PRO A 44 -9.44 9.60 -8.92
C PRO A 44 -8.74 9.71 -10.30
N PRO A 45 -9.37 10.30 -11.34
CA PRO A 45 -8.88 10.28 -12.73
C PRO A 45 -7.47 10.82 -13.02
N ARG A 46 -6.82 11.47 -12.05
CA ARG A 46 -5.48 12.06 -12.21
C ARG A 46 -4.41 11.36 -11.39
N VAL A 47 -4.77 10.36 -10.60
CA VAL A 47 -3.83 9.57 -9.81
C VAL A 47 -3.28 8.47 -10.71
N GLU A 48 -1.97 8.44 -10.85
CA GLU A 48 -1.28 7.32 -11.51
C GLU A 48 -1.11 6.19 -10.50
N VAL A 49 -1.35 4.95 -10.93
CA VAL A 49 -1.16 3.77 -10.09
C VAL A 49 -0.22 2.81 -10.79
N GLY A 50 0.91 2.54 -10.13
CA GLY A 50 1.85 1.52 -10.55
C GLY A 50 1.71 0.26 -9.71
N CYS A 51 2.11 -0.86 -10.28
CA CYS A 51 2.16 -2.16 -9.62
C CYS A 51 3.59 -2.67 -9.60
N VAL A 52 4.03 -3.14 -8.42
CA VAL A 52 5.24 -3.96 -8.29
C VAL A 52 4.87 -5.44 -8.28
N ARG A 53 5.58 -6.24 -9.06
CA ARG A 53 5.51 -7.70 -9.10
C ARG A 53 6.87 -8.26 -8.75
N VAL A 54 6.98 -9.12 -7.73
CA VAL A 54 8.18 -9.90 -7.44
C VAL A 54 7.94 -11.34 -7.85
N TYR A 55 8.87 -11.89 -8.62
CA TYR A 55 8.71 -13.19 -9.27
C TYR A 55 10.03 -13.93 -9.47
N ASP A 56 9.92 -15.23 -9.75
CA ASP A 56 10.98 -16.04 -10.32
C ASP A 56 10.42 -17.02 -11.38
N ASP A 57 11.32 -17.67 -12.12
CA ASP A 57 10.94 -18.56 -13.23
C ASP A 57 10.20 -19.84 -12.78
N LEU A 58 10.29 -20.21 -11.50
CA LEU A 58 9.73 -21.46 -10.99
C LEU A 58 8.36 -21.26 -10.35
N ARG A 59 8.17 -20.16 -9.62
CA ARG A 59 6.98 -19.88 -8.80
C ARG A 59 6.02 -18.90 -9.47
N GLY A 60 6.49 -18.16 -10.47
CA GLY A 60 5.78 -16.98 -10.96
C GLY A 60 5.79 -15.86 -9.92
N VAL A 61 4.71 -15.07 -9.88
CA VAL A 61 4.57 -13.92 -8.97
C VAL A 61 4.26 -14.39 -7.55
N PHE A 62 5.08 -13.95 -6.59
CA PHE A 62 4.93 -14.27 -5.16
C PHE A 62 4.93 -13.03 -4.25
N ALA A 63 5.07 -11.83 -4.80
CA ALA A 63 4.74 -10.60 -4.09
C ALA A 63 4.14 -9.53 -5.01
N LEU A 64 3.16 -8.77 -4.49
CA LEU A 64 2.43 -7.71 -5.19
C LEU A 64 2.27 -6.47 -4.31
N GLY A 65 2.30 -5.29 -4.92
CA GLY A 65 1.95 -4.03 -4.25
C GLY A 65 1.51 -2.96 -5.24
N LEU A 66 0.59 -2.09 -4.83
CA LEU A 66 0.13 -0.95 -5.64
C LEU A 66 0.61 0.35 -5.04
N VAL A 67 1.11 1.25 -5.90
CA VAL A 67 1.66 2.54 -5.51
C VAL A 67 0.90 3.63 -6.23
N GLY A 68 0.20 4.48 -5.48
CA GLY A 68 -0.45 5.66 -6.00
C GLY A 68 0.48 6.86 -6.01
N VAL A 69 0.42 7.63 -7.09
CA VAL A 69 1.17 8.87 -7.29
C VAL A 69 0.18 9.94 -7.72
N ALA A 70 -0.21 10.81 -6.77
CA ALA A 70 -1.10 11.93 -7.05
C ALA A 70 -0.32 13.09 -7.71
N PRO A 71 -0.95 13.90 -8.57
CA PRO A 71 -0.32 15.11 -9.08
C PRO A 71 0.06 16.06 -7.95
N ARG A 72 1.20 16.75 -8.08
CA ARG A 72 1.57 17.81 -7.13
C ARG A 72 0.44 18.84 -7.01
N ARG A 73 0.06 19.16 -5.78
CA ARG A 73 -0.94 20.21 -5.50
C ARG A 73 -0.37 21.60 -5.75
N SER A 74 0.91 21.80 -5.47
CA SER A 74 1.65 23.02 -5.78
C SER A 74 3.15 22.71 -5.92
N PHE A 75 3.93 23.68 -6.42
CA PHE A 75 5.39 23.53 -6.50
C PHE A 75 6.07 23.38 -5.13
N ALA A 76 5.40 23.85 -4.05
CA ALA A 76 5.91 23.76 -2.69
C ALA A 76 5.55 22.44 -1.98
N THR A 77 4.69 21.60 -2.58
CA THR A 77 4.35 20.28 -2.02
C THR A 77 5.24 19.19 -2.62
N PRO A 78 5.83 18.30 -1.81
CA PRO A 78 6.60 17.17 -2.32
C PRO A 78 5.72 16.28 -3.20
N GLN A 79 6.32 15.69 -4.23
CA GLN A 79 5.75 14.56 -4.95
C GLN A 79 5.84 13.34 -4.05
N GLU A 80 4.71 12.70 -3.79
CA GLU A 80 4.66 11.51 -2.95
C GLU A 80 4.26 10.30 -3.78
N ALA A 81 4.90 9.17 -3.48
CA ALA A 81 4.43 7.84 -3.86
C ALA A 81 3.97 7.11 -2.60
N ARG A 82 2.74 6.58 -2.60
CA ARG A 82 2.14 5.96 -1.42
C ARG A 82 1.72 4.51 -1.69
N LEU A 83 2.07 3.60 -0.79
CA LEU A 83 1.67 2.19 -0.89
C LEU A 83 0.19 2.01 -0.52
N HIS A 84 -0.61 1.46 -1.43
CA HIS A 84 -2.05 1.21 -1.28
C HIS A 84 -2.89 2.45 -0.94
N GLU A 85 -2.36 3.63 -1.28
CA GLU A 85 -3.00 4.92 -1.09
C GLU A 85 -2.86 5.73 -2.38
N THR A 86 -3.82 6.64 -2.61
CA THR A 86 -3.85 7.46 -3.82
C THR A 86 -3.06 8.76 -3.68
N GLY A 87 -2.77 9.21 -2.46
CA GLY A 87 -2.25 10.55 -2.19
C GLY A 87 -3.36 11.61 -2.07
N VAL A 88 -4.62 11.22 -2.27
CA VAL A 88 -5.78 12.10 -2.16
C VAL A 88 -6.46 11.85 -0.81
N GLU A 89 -6.21 12.73 0.15
CA GLU A 89 -6.65 12.57 1.54
C GLU A 89 -8.16 12.29 1.70
N SER A 90 -9.02 12.82 0.81
CA SER A 90 -10.46 12.54 0.86
C SER A 90 -10.84 11.12 0.51
N PHE A 91 -10.00 10.43 -0.27
CA PHE A 91 -10.16 9.04 -0.67
C PHE A 91 -9.42 8.10 0.30
N ASP A 92 -8.23 8.50 0.75
CA ASP A 92 -7.39 7.72 1.68
C ASP A 92 -7.86 7.76 3.16
N LYS A 93 -9.09 8.25 3.42
CA LYS A 93 -9.64 8.38 4.79
C LYS A 93 -9.84 7.05 5.51
N VAL A 94 -9.87 5.93 4.78
CA VAL A 94 -9.93 4.61 5.41
C VAL A 94 -8.51 4.23 5.83
N TYR A 95 -8.24 4.37 7.12
CA TYR A 95 -6.95 4.01 7.68
C TYR A 95 -6.77 2.49 7.60
N LEU A 96 -5.94 2.07 6.65
CA LEU A 96 -5.47 0.69 6.53
C LEU A 96 -4.70 0.36 7.81
N GLU A 97 -5.05 -0.69 8.53
CA GLU A 97 -4.20 -1.22 9.59
C GLU A 97 -3.33 -2.34 9.03
N TYR A 98 -2.04 -2.34 9.39
CA TYR A 98 -1.06 -3.34 8.95
C TYR A 98 -0.91 -3.42 7.43
N ASN A 99 -0.73 -2.25 6.80
CA ASN A 99 -0.43 -2.16 5.38
C ASN A 99 0.88 -2.87 5.06
N ASP A 100 0.92 -3.69 4.02
CA ASP A 100 2.09 -4.48 3.66
C ASP A 100 2.10 -4.72 2.16
N ILE A 101 3.23 -5.13 1.60
CA ILE A 101 3.28 -5.82 0.32
C ILE A 101 2.53 -7.14 0.50
N LEU A 102 1.66 -7.48 -0.46
CA LEU A 102 1.04 -8.81 -0.47
C LEU A 102 2.13 -9.83 -0.80
N VAL A 103 2.48 -10.70 0.15
CA VAL A 103 3.56 -11.69 -0.01
C VAL A 103 3.01 -13.10 0.26
N ALA A 104 3.39 -14.08 -0.57
CA ALA A 104 3.05 -15.49 -0.36
C ALA A 104 3.68 -16.01 0.95
N ARG A 105 2.99 -16.91 1.66
CA ARG A 105 3.48 -17.50 2.92
C ARG A 105 4.83 -18.22 2.76
N ASP A 106 5.05 -18.84 1.60
CA ASP A 106 6.25 -19.58 1.27
C ASP A 106 7.29 -18.76 0.51
N ALA A 107 7.07 -17.45 0.32
CA ALA A 107 7.95 -16.58 -0.45
C ALA A 107 9.39 -16.61 0.07
N PRO A 108 10.41 -16.51 -0.82
CA PRO A 108 11.78 -16.39 -0.39
C PRO A 108 11.99 -15.15 0.50
N LYS A 109 12.90 -15.26 1.49
CA LYS A 109 13.34 -14.10 2.29
C LYS A 109 13.86 -13.00 1.35
N GLY A 110 13.56 -11.74 1.66
CA GLY A 110 13.95 -10.62 0.80
C GLY A 110 12.85 -10.15 -0.16
N ALA A 111 11.65 -10.76 -0.15
CA ALA A 111 10.58 -10.41 -1.09
C ALA A 111 10.09 -8.96 -0.93
N ARG A 112 9.94 -8.47 0.32
CA ARG A 112 9.52 -7.10 0.60
C ARG A 112 10.59 -6.11 0.19
N GLU A 113 11.83 -6.39 0.55
CA GLU A 113 13.02 -5.62 0.25
C GLU A 113 13.19 -5.47 -1.28
N THR A 114 12.96 -6.56 -2.02
CA THR A 114 13.02 -6.57 -3.48
C THR A 114 11.87 -5.75 -4.08
N ALA A 115 10.66 -5.83 -3.52
CA ALA A 115 9.53 -5.01 -3.96
C ALA A 115 9.79 -3.52 -3.71
N VAL A 116 10.22 -3.15 -2.50
CA VAL A 116 10.52 -1.76 -2.12
C VAL A 116 11.65 -1.20 -2.99
N ALA A 117 12.73 -1.97 -3.19
CA ALA A 117 13.84 -1.56 -4.07
C ALA A 117 13.34 -1.25 -5.50
N ALA A 118 12.51 -2.12 -6.08
CA ALA A 118 11.97 -1.90 -7.42
C ALA A 118 11.05 -0.67 -7.50
N ILE A 119 10.23 -0.41 -6.47
CA ILE A 119 9.39 0.79 -6.40
C ILE A 119 10.26 2.06 -6.42
N VAL A 120 11.27 2.13 -5.55
CA VAL A 120 12.08 3.35 -5.41
C VAL A 120 12.99 3.58 -6.62
N GLU A 121 13.51 2.51 -7.22
CA GLU A 121 14.35 2.60 -8.43
C GLU A 121 13.53 3.02 -9.66
N ALA A 122 12.25 2.66 -9.73
CA ALA A 122 11.36 3.04 -10.83
C ALA A 122 10.80 4.47 -10.72
N LEU A 123 10.85 5.09 -9.54
CA LEU A 123 10.26 6.40 -9.26
C LEU A 123 11.30 7.45 -8.80
N PRO A 124 12.36 7.72 -9.57
CA PRO A 124 13.43 8.64 -9.14
C PRO A 124 13.01 10.12 -9.08
N HIS A 125 11.80 10.45 -9.56
CA HIS A 125 11.25 11.81 -9.60
C HIS A 125 10.35 12.13 -8.40
N VAL A 126 10.09 11.14 -7.54
CA VAL A 126 9.32 11.27 -6.32
C VAL A 126 10.23 11.80 -5.21
N ASP A 127 9.73 12.75 -4.42
CA ASP A 127 10.49 13.35 -3.32
C ASP A 127 10.39 12.49 -2.05
N ASP A 128 9.22 11.88 -1.80
CA ASP A 128 8.94 11.09 -0.59
C ASP A 128 8.20 9.78 -0.92
N PHE A 129 8.64 8.68 -0.30
CA PHE A 129 7.89 7.44 -0.25
C PHE A 129 7.13 7.34 1.07
N VAL A 130 5.83 7.08 1.02
CA VAL A 130 4.95 7.03 2.20
C VAL A 130 4.41 5.61 2.39
N PHE A 131 4.64 5.08 3.58
CA PHE A 131 4.13 3.79 4.02
C PHE A 131 3.31 4.01 5.30
N ARG A 132 2.01 4.23 5.15
CA ARG A 132 1.11 4.44 6.30
C ARG A 132 0.72 3.13 6.93
N ASN A 133 0.75 3.10 8.27
CA ASN A 133 0.33 1.97 9.10
C ASN A 133 0.97 0.64 8.65
N ALA A 134 2.23 0.72 8.22
CA ALA A 134 2.98 -0.41 7.71
C ALA A 134 3.11 -1.53 8.76
N SER A 135 3.09 -2.77 8.32
CA SER A 135 3.45 -3.91 9.16
C SER A 135 4.90 -3.76 9.66
N PRO A 136 5.25 -4.31 10.85
CA PRO A 136 6.64 -4.30 11.32
C PRO A 136 7.62 -4.88 10.29
N GLU A 137 7.22 -5.91 9.56
CA GLU A 137 8.01 -6.56 8.52
C GLU A 137 8.27 -5.62 7.33
N LEU A 138 7.27 -4.83 6.94
CA LEU A 138 7.45 -3.82 5.89
C LEU A 138 8.32 -2.67 6.35
N VAL A 139 8.16 -2.19 7.60
CA VAL A 139 9.00 -1.12 8.15
C VAL A 139 10.48 -1.52 8.12
N LEU A 140 10.80 -2.73 8.58
CA LEU A 140 12.18 -3.24 8.54
C LEU A 140 12.74 -3.29 7.11
N ALA A 141 11.95 -3.78 6.15
CA ALA A 141 12.35 -3.82 4.75
C ALA A 141 12.59 -2.40 4.20
N VAL A 142 11.69 -1.47 4.49
CA VAL A 142 11.78 -0.08 4.05
C VAL A 142 13.02 0.61 4.62
N ASP A 143 13.28 0.47 5.92
CA ASP A 143 14.44 1.07 6.57
C ASP A 143 15.75 0.55 5.96
N GLU A 144 15.85 -0.77 5.71
CA GLU A 144 17.01 -1.37 5.06
C GLU A 144 17.25 -0.80 3.65
N ILE A 145 16.20 -0.68 2.83
CA ILE A 145 16.34 -0.11 1.49
C ILE A 145 16.67 1.39 1.58
N ALA A 146 16.04 2.13 2.50
CA ALA A 146 16.26 3.56 2.69
C ALA A 146 17.73 3.87 3.01
N GLU A 147 18.33 3.11 3.93
CA GLU A 147 19.76 3.23 4.25
C GLU A 147 20.65 2.92 3.05
N ARG A 148 20.33 1.83 2.31
CA ARG A 148 21.14 1.37 1.19
C ARG A 148 21.06 2.26 -0.05
N ARG A 149 19.89 2.86 -0.29
CA ARG A 149 19.57 3.61 -1.53
C ARG A 149 19.44 5.12 -1.33
N LYS A 150 19.50 5.59 -0.07
CA LYS A 150 19.49 7.01 0.30
C LYS A 150 18.27 7.78 -0.23
N PHE A 151 17.06 7.24 -0.06
CA PHE A 151 15.81 7.93 -0.38
C PHE A 151 15.08 8.41 0.87
N SER A 152 14.19 9.40 0.72
CA SER A 152 13.35 9.91 1.79
C SER A 152 12.14 8.99 2.00
N VAL A 153 11.90 8.59 3.25
CA VAL A 153 10.77 7.76 3.64
C VAL A 153 10.01 8.35 4.82
N ARG A 154 8.69 8.25 4.76
CA ARG A 154 7.80 8.60 5.88
C ARG A 154 6.89 7.43 6.23
N SER A 155 7.09 6.92 7.44
CA SER A 155 6.20 5.95 8.09
C SER A 155 5.17 6.71 8.93
N LEU A 156 3.90 6.68 8.51
CA LEU A 156 2.81 7.37 9.20
C LEU A 156 2.04 6.36 10.05
N LEU A 157 2.16 6.42 11.37
CA LEU A 157 1.33 5.66 12.30
C LEU A 157 0.12 6.52 12.69
N LEU A 158 -0.98 6.39 11.93
CA LEU A 158 -2.24 7.06 12.22
C LEU A 158 -3.30 6.00 12.50
N GLN A 159 -3.48 5.70 13.79
CA GLN A 159 -4.63 4.98 14.30
C GLN A 159 -5.59 6.00 14.95
N PRO A 160 -6.78 6.27 14.37
CA PRO A 160 -7.79 7.00 15.12
C PRO A 160 -8.27 6.12 16.28
N THR A 161 -7.79 6.41 17.49
CA THR A 161 -8.29 5.74 18.69
C THR A 161 -9.65 6.32 19.05
N TYR A 162 -10.73 5.64 18.64
CA TYR A 162 -12.06 5.93 19.18
C TYR A 162 -12.20 5.20 20.52
N ASN A 163 -12.12 5.95 21.62
CA ASN A 163 -12.42 5.41 22.94
C ASN A 163 -13.93 5.15 23.04
N ILE A 164 -14.36 3.92 22.73
CA ILE A 164 -15.72 3.46 23.04
C ILE A 164 -15.71 2.98 24.49
N ASN A 165 -16.31 3.79 25.37
CA ASN A 165 -16.51 3.38 26.75
C ASN A 165 -17.71 2.42 26.84
N LEU A 166 -17.43 1.12 26.80
CA LEU A 166 -18.44 0.05 26.93
C LEU A 166 -19.15 0.02 28.30
N ARG A 167 -18.76 0.88 29.25
CA ARG A 167 -19.39 0.99 30.58
C ARG A 167 -20.43 2.10 30.68
N ARG A 168 -20.77 2.80 29.59
CA ARG A 168 -21.90 3.74 29.56
C ARG A 168 -23.05 3.20 28.71
N PRO A 169 -24.12 2.68 29.31
CA PRO A 169 -25.37 2.47 28.59
C PRO A 169 -25.97 3.84 28.20
N GLY A 170 -26.24 4.03 26.91
CA GLY A 170 -27.22 4.94 26.32
C GLY A 170 -27.30 6.40 26.82
N LEU A 171 -26.86 7.34 26.01
CA LEU A 171 -27.43 8.69 25.96
C LEU A 171 -27.97 8.93 24.54
N HIS A 172 -29.13 8.33 24.26
CA HIS A 172 -30.03 8.89 23.27
C HIS A 172 -30.80 10.02 23.96
N THR A 173 -30.32 11.25 23.82
CA THR A 173 -31.18 12.41 24.05
C THR A 173 -31.74 12.80 22.69
N VAL A 174 -33.02 12.48 22.49
CA VAL A 174 -33.86 13.07 21.45
C VAL A 174 -33.90 14.57 21.74
N MET A 175 -33.42 15.38 20.80
CA MET A 175 -33.63 16.83 20.83
C MET A 175 -35.01 17.10 20.23
N GLU A 176 -36.02 17.26 21.09
CA GLU A 176 -37.20 18.07 20.77
C GLU A 176 -36.80 19.55 20.84
N GLY A 177 -37.28 20.33 19.86
CA GLY A 177 -37.08 21.76 19.71
C GLY A 177 -37.53 22.22 18.34
#